data_AF-A0A5C0SJM6-F1
#
_entry.id   AF-A0A5C0SJM6-F1
#
_cell.length_a   1.000
_cell.length_b   1.000
_cell.length_c   1.000
_cell.angle_alpha   90.00
_cell.angle_beta   90.00
_cell.angle_gamma   90.00
#
_symmetry.space_group_name_H-M   'P 1'
#
loop_
_entity.id
_entity.type
_entity.pdbx_description
1 polymer ?
#
loop_
_entity_poly.entity_id
_entity_poly.type
_entity_poly.pdbx_seq_one_letter_code
_entity_poly.pdbx_strand_id
1 'polypeptide(L)'
;MKLRGIMIILLLTAVLPFLPPTSAQSPLVIVPLNNDFSGVPGDTIIIPFRLENLGNQTLENVSVYITGPAEGFLYQSKVIREPIEPNQTYQDTLSVKILNADTGRYTLKLVARMGNTYSEAPIDIKVRLVVDYSLYVISEEKYIYGHEVSLKLKAVTGANGVLTGRIGYYMNHNGHIVKNVSLVTYIKPGDSWEQDMFLQKPEIGEYTLTLWANFSGVFKEVSKTFIVYQRNLTYRAFYRDGSINVEVYGEDGRGVEGIPVSINGTVLTTDESGRVIYAVSTPGTYQITLNLDGRIAHTTVNVDSLQMTLFQNKTRIVVTVTNTKGDPLANVTVVAVGPKGTDYRITDTSGTAVVNLEITGYGTVMIRATSSRYLGTSANLKVAEPEKPSAPTTMSSPSPTTTTPQPPTTTIPSKPAKNYGPLAAILLIAGVVLAGSSHMAFFRPTILEETLDRYYFVKVKAPRLKSVDNFRFEKGVNAIEVRATKGRAEIGDGKVVWEIEHLEPEEEAYLQVILG
;
A
#
# COMPACT_ATOMS: atom_id res chain seq x y z
N MET A 1 9.84 97.01 46.76
CA MET A 1 10.39 95.69 47.15
C MET A 1 9.97 94.51 46.24
N LYS A 2 9.47 94.72 45.00
CA LYS A 2 9.03 93.60 44.13
C LYS A 2 9.93 93.30 42.91
N LEU A 3 10.92 94.14 42.60
CA LEU A 3 11.78 93.95 41.41
C LEU A 3 13.03 93.07 41.67
N ARG A 4 13.60 93.09 42.89
CA ARG A 4 14.80 92.31 43.23
C ARG A 4 14.52 90.80 43.38
N GLY A 5 13.30 90.41 43.73
CA GLY A 5 12.90 89.00 43.82
C GLY A 5 12.71 88.35 42.43
N ILE A 6 12.24 89.11 41.45
CA ILE A 6 12.03 88.62 40.07
C ILE A 6 13.37 88.38 39.37
N MET A 7 14.37 89.22 39.63
CA MET A 7 15.69 89.10 39.00
C MET A 7 16.47 87.87 39.50
N ILE A 8 16.30 87.48 40.77
CA ILE A 8 16.89 86.24 41.33
C ILE A 8 16.18 84.99 40.76
N ILE A 9 14.87 85.04 40.58
CA ILE A 9 14.11 83.93 39.98
C ILE A 9 14.48 83.76 38.50
N LEU A 10 14.63 84.86 37.76
CA LEU A 10 15.06 84.81 36.35
C LEU A 10 16.49 84.28 36.19
N LEU A 11 17.39 84.61 37.12
CA LEU A 11 18.76 84.11 37.13
C LEU A 11 18.82 82.61 37.48
N LEU A 12 17.94 82.11 38.37
CA LEU A 12 17.86 80.68 38.69
C LEU A 12 17.26 79.85 37.53
N THR A 13 16.27 80.39 36.81
CA THR A 13 15.66 79.68 35.68
C THR A 13 16.54 79.64 34.43
N ALA A 14 17.50 80.55 34.28
CA ALA A 14 18.41 80.61 33.14
C ALA A 14 19.56 79.59 33.20
N VAL A 15 19.85 79.01 34.37
CA VAL A 15 20.97 78.07 34.57
C VAL A 15 20.52 76.60 34.59
N LEU A 16 19.23 76.34 34.85
CA LEU A 16 18.66 74.98 34.91
C LEU A 16 18.73 74.15 33.61
N PRO A 17 18.65 74.71 32.38
CA PRO A 17 18.76 73.91 31.15
C PRO A 17 20.20 73.60 30.71
N PHE A 18 21.22 74.04 31.45
CA PHE A 18 22.65 73.82 31.14
C PHE A 18 23.35 72.86 32.12
N LEU A 19 22.60 72.12 32.94
CA LEU A 19 23.18 70.95 33.60
C LEU A 19 23.36 69.86 32.55
N PRO A 20 24.59 69.39 32.26
CA PRO A 20 24.76 68.24 31.40
C PRO A 20 23.96 67.08 31.99
N PRO A 21 23.25 66.28 31.17
CA PRO A 21 22.62 65.07 31.67
C PRO A 21 23.71 64.22 32.29
N THR A 22 23.74 64.18 33.62
CA THR A 22 24.62 63.32 34.39
C THR A 22 24.03 61.92 34.28
N SER A 23 24.44 61.17 33.26
CA SER A 23 24.18 59.74 33.25
C SER A 23 25.00 59.14 34.39
N ALA A 24 24.33 58.52 35.35
CA ALA A 24 25.02 57.71 36.34
C ALA A 24 25.66 56.53 35.60
N GLN A 25 26.98 56.57 35.41
CA GLN A 25 27.73 55.42 34.94
C GLN A 25 27.57 54.31 35.99
N SER A 26 27.19 53.12 35.55
CA SER A 26 27.02 51.97 36.46
C SER A 26 28.33 51.78 37.25
N PRO A 27 28.29 51.70 38.59
CA PRO A 27 29.50 51.47 39.39
C PRO A 27 30.08 50.06 39.16
N LEU A 28 29.37 49.20 38.46
CA LEU A 28 29.80 47.88 38.03
C LEU A 28 30.05 47.92 36.53
N VAL A 29 31.23 47.49 36.09
CA VAL A 29 31.54 47.31 34.66
C VAL A 29 32.02 45.88 34.42
N ILE A 30 31.43 45.22 33.44
CA ILE A 30 31.90 43.92 32.94
C ILE A 30 32.55 44.07 31.57
N VAL A 31 33.74 43.50 31.43
CA VAL A 31 34.54 43.53 30.20
C VAL A 31 34.94 42.10 29.83
N PRO A 32 34.48 41.55 28.71
CA PRO A 32 35.02 40.30 28.19
C PRO A 32 36.49 40.51 27.80
N LEU A 33 37.36 39.55 28.14
CA LEU A 33 38.78 39.62 27.75
C LEU A 33 38.98 39.26 26.28
N ASN A 34 38.03 38.54 25.69
CA ASN A 34 37.92 38.22 24.27
C ASN A 34 36.47 38.34 23.83
N ASN A 35 36.24 38.85 22.62
CA ASN A 35 34.89 39.16 22.14
C ASN A 35 34.46 38.32 20.94
N ASP A 36 35.35 37.55 20.31
CA ASP A 36 35.06 36.71 19.15
C ASP A 36 35.51 35.27 19.44
N PHE A 37 34.56 34.35 19.36
CA PHE A 37 34.76 32.93 19.59
C PHE A 37 34.21 32.12 18.41
N SER A 38 34.73 30.91 18.23
CA SER A 38 34.30 30.04 17.13
C SER A 38 34.30 28.58 17.55
N GLY A 39 33.24 27.86 17.19
CA GLY A 39 33.06 26.45 17.55
C GLY A 39 32.09 25.75 16.62
N VAL A 40 31.91 24.45 16.84
CA VAL A 40 30.90 23.60 16.21
C VAL A 40 29.92 23.06 17.25
N PRO A 41 28.73 22.58 16.84
CA PRO A 41 27.86 21.80 17.73
C PRO A 41 28.61 20.73 18.53
N GLY A 42 28.37 20.69 19.84
CA GLY A 42 29.07 19.85 20.81
C GLY A 42 30.16 20.57 21.61
N ASP A 43 30.75 21.64 21.08
CA ASP A 43 31.84 22.37 21.72
C ASP A 43 31.40 23.14 22.98
N THR A 44 32.34 23.33 23.91
CA THR A 44 32.19 24.22 25.06
C THR A 44 33.17 25.38 24.92
N ILE A 45 32.65 26.59 24.80
CA ILE A 45 33.40 27.84 24.70
C ILE A 45 33.62 28.41 26.10
N ILE A 46 34.86 28.76 26.43
CA ILE A 46 35.22 29.40 27.69
C ILE A 46 35.37 30.90 27.46
N ILE A 47 34.58 31.70 28.16
CA ILE A 47 34.52 33.15 28.08
C ILE A 47 35.19 33.75 29.31
N PRO A 48 36.43 34.22 29.19
CA PRO A 48 37.08 34.98 30.24
C PRO A 48 36.54 36.40 30.31
N PHE A 49 36.32 36.89 31.53
CA PHE A 49 35.82 38.24 31.78
C PHE A 49 36.55 38.92 32.95
N ARG A 50 36.48 40.25 32.96
CA ARG A 50 36.91 41.12 34.04
C ARG A 50 35.75 41.96 34.53
N LEU A 51 35.59 42.02 35.84
CA LEU A 51 34.71 42.94 36.53
C LEU A 51 35.53 44.06 37.15
N GLU A 52 35.02 45.28 37.08
CA GLU A 52 35.62 46.46 37.69
C GLU A 52 34.57 47.15 38.55
N ASN A 53 34.92 47.44 39.80
CA ASN A 53 34.11 48.26 40.70
C ASN A 53 34.56 49.73 40.58
N LEU A 54 33.84 50.51 39.78
CA LEU A 54 34.04 51.96 39.64
C LEU A 54 33.27 52.77 40.72
N GLY A 55 32.52 52.08 41.58
CA GLY A 55 31.76 52.66 42.67
C GLY A 55 32.61 52.96 43.90
N ASN A 56 31.99 53.63 44.86
CA ASN A 56 32.58 53.95 46.17
C ASN A 56 32.14 52.97 47.28
N GLN A 57 31.40 51.92 46.94
CA GLN A 57 30.94 50.87 47.85
C GLN A 57 31.51 49.51 47.43
N THR A 58 31.80 48.64 48.39
CA THR A 58 32.18 47.26 48.11
C THR A 58 31.01 46.50 47.48
N LEU A 59 31.28 45.78 46.39
CA LEU A 59 30.28 44.94 45.71
C LEU A 59 30.33 43.54 46.29
N GLU A 60 29.18 42.99 46.66
CA GLU A 60 29.04 41.63 47.17
C GLU A 60 27.90 40.90 46.45
N ASN A 61 28.00 39.58 46.32
CA ASN A 61 26.98 38.73 45.68
C ASN A 61 26.66 39.14 44.24
N VAL A 62 27.69 39.46 43.45
CA VAL A 62 27.53 39.83 42.04
C VAL A 62 27.18 38.59 41.22
N SER A 63 26.03 38.60 40.56
CA SER A 63 25.61 37.54 39.64
C SER A 63 26.13 37.83 38.24
N VAL A 64 26.86 36.88 37.65
CA VAL A 64 27.36 36.96 36.27
C VAL A 64 26.76 35.83 35.46
N TYR A 65 26.18 36.15 34.31
CA TYR A 65 25.53 35.18 33.45
C TYR A 65 25.57 35.62 31.99
N ILE A 66 25.38 34.67 31.09
CA ILE A 66 25.31 34.92 29.65
C ILE A 66 23.85 34.80 29.20
N THR A 67 23.44 35.70 28.32
CA THR A 67 22.12 35.68 27.68
C THR A 67 22.25 35.72 26.17
N GLY A 68 21.31 35.09 25.48
CA GLY A 68 21.33 34.95 24.02
C GLY A 68 20.06 34.26 23.51
N PRO A 69 20.11 33.69 22.29
CA PRO A 69 19.02 32.90 21.73
C PRO A 69 18.57 31.78 22.68
N ALA A 70 17.26 31.49 22.68
CA ALA A 70 16.69 30.44 23.53
C ALA A 70 17.05 29.01 23.08
N GLU A 71 17.36 28.82 21.79
CA GLU A 71 17.64 27.52 21.18
C GLU A 71 19.12 27.39 20.77
N GLY A 72 19.64 26.17 20.78
CA GLY A 72 20.97 25.85 20.24
C GLY A 72 22.15 26.03 21.21
N PHE A 73 21.95 26.65 22.38
CA PHE A 73 23.02 26.93 23.34
C PHE A 73 22.62 26.61 24.78
N LEU A 74 23.60 26.30 25.62
CA LEU A 74 23.46 26.23 27.07
C LEU A 74 24.44 27.21 27.73
N TYR A 75 23.91 28.10 28.56
CA TYR A 75 24.66 29.19 29.19
C TYR A 75 24.95 28.90 30.66
N GLN A 76 26.19 29.11 31.08
CA GLN A 76 26.54 29.08 32.50
C GLN A 76 26.19 30.41 33.18
N SER A 77 25.87 30.32 34.48
CA SER A 77 25.79 31.46 35.39
C SER A 77 26.64 31.19 36.63
N LYS A 78 27.11 32.25 37.29
CA LYS A 78 27.89 32.18 38.52
C LYS A 78 27.51 33.33 39.44
N VAL A 79 27.58 33.09 40.75
CA VAL A 79 27.48 34.14 41.77
C VAL A 79 28.84 34.30 42.42
N ILE A 80 29.40 35.50 42.35
CA ILE A 80 30.67 35.87 42.98
C ILE A 80 30.35 36.36 44.39
N ARG A 81 30.82 35.60 45.38
CA ARG A 81 30.61 35.89 46.80
C ARG A 81 31.79 36.64 47.41
N GLU A 82 32.94 36.62 46.75
CA GLU A 82 34.09 37.41 47.17
C GLU A 82 33.76 38.92 47.07
N PRO A 83 33.98 39.71 48.13
CA PRO A 83 33.82 41.16 48.09
C PRO A 83 34.78 41.80 47.08
N ILE A 84 34.28 42.74 46.27
CA ILE A 84 35.08 43.52 45.32
C ILE A 84 35.12 44.97 45.83
N GLU A 85 36.25 45.39 46.38
CA GLU A 85 36.43 46.72 46.95
C GLU A 85 36.39 47.83 45.88
N PRO A 86 36.16 49.11 46.26
CA PRO A 86 36.23 50.24 45.33
C PRO A 86 37.55 50.27 44.53
N ASN A 87 37.45 50.42 43.20
CA ASN A 87 38.54 50.37 42.23
C ASN A 87 39.27 49.02 42.11
N GLN A 88 38.74 47.96 42.71
CA GLN A 88 39.28 46.60 42.55
C GLN A 88 38.74 45.95 41.27
N THR A 89 39.53 45.02 40.72
CA THR A 89 39.12 44.17 39.61
C THR A 89 39.04 42.72 40.02
N TYR A 90 38.11 41.98 39.42
CA TYR A 90 37.93 40.54 39.58
C TYR A 90 37.93 39.88 38.21
N GLN A 91 38.59 38.74 38.05
CA GLN A 91 38.66 38.01 36.79
C GLN A 91 38.26 36.56 36.98
N ASP A 92 37.50 36.04 36.03
CA ASP A 92 37.01 34.67 36.05
C ASP A 92 36.48 34.27 34.66
N THR A 93 35.90 33.09 34.54
CA THR A 93 35.38 32.53 33.29
C THR A 93 33.94 32.03 33.43
N LEU A 94 33.18 32.11 32.34
CA LEU A 94 31.91 31.41 32.15
C LEU A 94 32.01 30.51 30.92
N SER A 95 31.26 29.41 30.92
CA SER A 95 31.18 28.51 29.76
C SER A 95 29.85 28.65 29.00
N VAL A 96 29.93 28.45 27.69
CA VAL A 96 28.78 28.33 26.78
C VAL A 96 28.95 27.05 25.99
N LYS A 97 27.99 26.14 26.10
CA LYS A 97 27.97 24.91 25.30
C LYS A 97 27.11 25.11 24.05
N ILE A 98 27.67 24.82 22.89
CA ILE A 98 26.95 24.82 21.62
C ILE A 98 26.28 23.44 21.50
N LEU A 99 24.96 23.39 21.42
CA LEU A 99 24.20 22.14 21.36
C LEU A 99 23.96 21.74 19.91
N ASN A 100 22.95 22.33 19.28
CA ASN A 100 22.49 22.07 17.92
C ASN A 100 22.23 23.38 17.16
N ALA A 101 23.01 24.43 17.47
CA ALA A 101 22.89 25.73 16.82
C ALA A 101 23.22 25.65 15.33
N ASP A 102 22.44 26.38 14.53
CA ASP A 102 22.68 26.53 13.10
C ASP A 102 24.03 27.22 12.83
N THR A 103 24.60 26.98 11.65
CA THR A 103 25.77 27.71 11.18
C THR A 103 25.46 29.22 11.09
N GLY A 104 26.32 30.06 11.66
CA GLY A 104 26.05 31.49 11.71
C GLY A 104 26.90 32.26 12.70
N ARG A 105 26.59 33.55 12.86
CA ARG A 105 27.16 34.41 13.89
C ARG A 105 26.08 34.79 14.89
N TYR A 106 26.40 34.64 16.16
CA TYR A 106 25.49 34.89 17.27
C TYR A 106 26.10 35.91 18.20
N THR A 107 25.42 37.04 18.39
CA THR A 107 25.80 38.04 19.39
C THR A 107 25.07 37.74 20.70
N LEU A 108 25.84 37.34 21.70
CA LEU A 108 25.40 37.09 23.06
C LEU A 108 25.70 38.32 23.94
N LYS A 109 25.07 38.37 25.12
CA LYS A 109 25.36 39.38 26.14
C LYS A 109 25.88 38.74 27.40
N LEU A 110 27.07 39.15 27.82
CA LEU A 110 27.62 38.87 29.13
C LEU A 110 27.11 39.93 30.10
N VAL A 111 26.42 39.51 31.15
CA VAL A 111 25.73 40.40 32.09
C VAL A 111 26.26 40.19 33.49
N ALA A 112 26.59 41.28 34.16
CA ALA A 112 26.86 41.32 35.59
C ALA A 112 25.78 42.12 36.30
N ARG A 113 25.25 41.61 37.40
CA ARG A 113 24.15 42.23 38.15
C ARG A 113 24.38 42.15 39.66
N MET A 114 24.15 43.26 40.33
CA MET A 114 24.11 43.38 41.78
C MET A 114 22.90 44.25 42.17
N GLY A 115 21.87 43.64 42.75
CA GLY A 115 20.61 44.32 43.05
C GLY A 115 19.99 45.00 41.82
N ASN A 116 19.89 46.33 41.86
CA ASN A 116 19.36 47.17 40.78
C ASN A 116 20.44 47.66 39.79
N THR A 117 21.71 47.41 40.08
CA THR A 117 22.84 47.80 39.22
C THR A 117 23.20 46.65 38.31
N TYR A 118 23.40 46.94 37.03
CA TYR A 118 23.89 45.94 36.07
C TYR A 118 24.85 46.56 35.05
N SER A 119 25.63 45.70 34.41
CA SER A 119 26.48 46.00 33.27
C SER A 119 26.36 44.88 32.26
N GLU A 120 26.38 45.21 30.98
CA GLU A 120 26.37 44.23 29.90
C GLU A 120 27.45 44.53 28.87
N ALA A 121 28.00 43.47 28.27
CA ALA A 121 28.96 43.57 27.19
C ALA A 121 28.66 42.50 26.12
N PRO A 122 28.78 42.83 24.82
CA PRO A 122 28.51 41.89 23.74
C PRO A 122 29.66 40.89 23.56
N ILE A 123 29.32 39.68 23.17
CA ILE A 123 30.25 38.62 22.78
C ILE A 123 29.71 37.94 21.52
N ASP A 124 30.56 37.77 20.51
CA ASP A 124 30.21 37.10 19.28
C ASP A 124 30.72 35.65 19.27
N ILE A 125 29.83 34.72 18.93
CA ILE A 125 30.16 33.32 18.67
C ILE A 125 29.84 32.99 17.21
N LYS A 126 30.86 32.61 16.44
CA LYS A 126 30.73 32.05 15.10
C LYS A 126 30.58 30.52 15.17
N VAL A 127 29.36 30.03 14.97
CA VAL A 127 29.10 28.60 14.81
C VAL A 127 29.48 28.19 13.38
N ARG A 128 30.43 27.28 13.25
CA ARG A 128 30.90 26.76 11.96
C ARG A 128 29.98 25.68 11.42
N LEU A 129 29.95 25.56 10.09
CA LEU A 129 29.24 24.50 9.40
C LEU A 129 29.92 23.15 9.66
N VAL A 130 29.15 22.19 10.18
CA VAL A 130 29.48 20.77 10.21
C VAL A 130 28.86 20.14 8.97
N VAL A 131 29.71 19.62 8.09
CA VAL A 131 29.26 18.95 6.88
C VAL A 131 29.04 17.48 7.17
N ASP A 132 27.78 17.10 7.39
CA ASP A 132 27.41 15.70 7.56
C ASP A 132 26.18 15.32 6.73
N TYR A 133 26.30 14.20 6.03
CA TYR A 133 25.24 13.64 5.20
C TYR A 133 25.53 12.19 4.81
N SER A 134 24.47 11.43 4.54
CA SER A 134 24.53 10.04 4.10
C SER A 134 23.77 9.85 2.80
N LEU A 135 24.28 8.95 1.95
CA LEU A 135 23.69 8.63 0.65
C LEU A 135 23.11 7.21 0.68
N TYR A 136 22.00 7.02 -0.02
CA TYR A 136 21.29 5.75 -0.09
C TYR A 136 20.79 5.49 -1.51
N VAL A 137 20.94 4.25 -1.96
CA VAL A 137 20.31 3.71 -3.16
C VAL A 137 19.43 2.55 -2.71
N ILE A 138 18.12 2.70 -2.91
CA ILE A 138 17.11 1.74 -2.53
C ILE A 138 16.64 1.02 -3.80
N SER A 139 16.93 -0.27 -3.86
CA SER A 139 16.54 -1.17 -4.94
C SER A 139 16.33 -2.58 -4.41
N GLU A 140 15.55 -3.38 -5.14
CA GLU A 140 15.57 -4.84 -5.03
C GLU A 140 16.91 -5.38 -5.56
N GLU A 141 17.20 -6.64 -5.24
CA GLU A 141 18.38 -7.33 -5.79
C GLU A 141 18.14 -7.83 -7.22
N LYS A 142 16.89 -8.16 -7.55
CA LYS A 142 16.51 -8.77 -8.82
C LYS A 142 15.18 -8.24 -9.33
N TYR A 143 15.11 -8.06 -10.65
CA TYR A 143 13.92 -7.61 -11.36
C TYR A 143 13.65 -8.51 -12.57
N ILE A 144 12.37 -8.76 -12.84
CA ILE A 144 11.95 -9.59 -13.98
C ILE A 144 11.98 -8.74 -15.25
N TYR A 145 12.57 -9.28 -16.32
CA TYR A 145 12.59 -8.63 -17.62
C TYR A 145 11.19 -8.31 -18.15
N GLY A 146 11.06 -7.17 -18.83
CA GLY A 146 9.79 -6.70 -19.40
C GLY A 146 8.91 -5.93 -18.40
N HIS A 147 9.24 -5.96 -17.11
CA HIS A 147 8.63 -5.10 -16.09
C HIS A 147 9.44 -3.81 -15.91
N GLU A 148 8.77 -2.80 -15.35
CA GLU A 148 9.43 -1.56 -14.94
C GLU A 148 10.30 -1.81 -13.70
N VAL A 149 11.50 -1.23 -13.70
CA VAL A 149 12.38 -1.23 -12.52
C VAL A 149 12.28 0.12 -11.83
N SER A 150 11.81 0.11 -10.59
CA SER A 150 11.69 1.28 -9.71
C SER A 150 12.84 1.30 -8.70
N LEU A 151 13.54 2.43 -8.64
CA LEU A 151 14.69 2.68 -7.79
C LEU A 151 14.48 4.02 -7.08
N LYS A 152 14.91 4.14 -5.82
CA LYS A 152 14.87 5.39 -5.06
C LYS A 152 16.25 5.81 -4.61
N LEU A 153 16.62 7.04 -4.93
CA LEU A 153 17.85 7.68 -4.49
C LEU A 153 17.54 8.64 -3.35
N LYS A 154 18.38 8.66 -2.31
CA LYS A 154 18.19 9.53 -1.15
C LYS A 154 19.50 10.06 -0.60
N ALA A 155 19.51 11.33 -0.23
CA ALA A 155 20.57 11.96 0.55
C ALA A 155 19.96 12.59 1.81
N VAL A 156 20.42 12.18 2.99
CA VAL A 156 19.92 12.67 4.28
C VAL A 156 21.02 13.50 4.93
N THR A 157 20.71 14.69 5.41
CA THR A 157 21.72 15.53 6.08
C THR A 157 21.63 15.43 7.61
N GLY A 158 22.80 15.33 8.24
CA GLY A 158 23.02 15.55 9.67
C GLY A 158 23.71 16.89 9.96
N ALA A 159 23.83 17.76 8.97
CA ALA A 159 24.51 19.04 9.09
C ALA A 159 23.71 20.03 9.94
N ASN A 160 24.42 20.91 10.65
CA ASN A 160 23.83 22.05 11.35
C ASN A 160 23.69 23.29 10.45
N GLY A 161 23.77 23.14 9.14
CA GLY A 161 23.60 24.24 8.20
C GLY A 161 23.23 23.76 6.81
N VAL A 162 22.84 24.71 5.96
CA VAL A 162 22.48 24.39 4.57
C VAL A 162 23.71 23.84 3.86
N LEU A 163 23.58 22.63 3.34
CA LEU A 163 24.56 22.01 2.46
C LEU A 163 24.27 22.42 1.03
N THR A 164 25.25 23.00 0.34
CA THR A 164 25.14 23.40 -1.07
C THR A 164 26.18 22.65 -1.90
N GLY A 165 25.82 22.20 -3.08
CA GLY A 165 26.76 21.48 -3.91
C GLY A 165 26.13 20.74 -5.08
N ARG A 166 26.82 19.71 -5.55
CA ARG A 166 26.40 18.91 -6.70
C ARG A 166 26.09 17.50 -6.25
N ILE A 167 24.94 16.99 -6.67
CA ILE A 167 24.54 15.59 -6.51
C ILE A 167 24.34 15.00 -7.90
N GLY A 168 24.70 13.74 -8.06
CA GLY A 168 24.54 13.06 -9.33
C GLY A 168 24.50 11.56 -9.16
N TYR A 169 24.04 10.91 -10.21
CA TYR A 169 24.06 9.46 -10.27
C TYR A 169 24.40 9.02 -11.67
N TYR A 170 25.05 7.87 -11.77
CA TYR A 170 25.24 7.18 -13.02
C TYR A 170 24.94 5.71 -12.86
N MET A 171 24.50 5.10 -13.96
CA MET A 171 24.13 3.70 -13.99
C MET A 171 24.93 3.00 -15.06
N ASN A 172 25.60 1.95 -14.65
CA ASN A 172 26.38 1.07 -15.50
C ASN A 172 25.57 -0.19 -15.79
N HIS A 173 25.53 -0.60 -17.05
CA HIS A 173 25.03 -1.89 -17.49
C HIS A 173 26.14 -2.61 -18.25
N ASN A 174 26.53 -3.80 -17.78
CA ASN A 174 27.56 -4.63 -18.41
C ASN A 174 28.87 -3.88 -18.76
N GLY A 175 29.29 -2.92 -17.94
CA GLY A 175 30.49 -2.11 -18.15
C GLY A 175 30.28 -0.76 -18.84
N HIS A 176 29.08 -0.48 -19.38
CA HIS A 176 28.75 0.75 -20.10
C HIS A 176 27.81 1.66 -19.31
N ILE A 177 28.08 2.97 -19.32
CA ILE A 177 27.18 3.94 -18.68
C ILE A 177 25.93 4.13 -19.56
N VAL A 178 24.78 3.71 -19.04
CA VAL A 178 23.47 3.84 -19.71
C VAL A 178 22.68 5.06 -19.25
N LYS A 179 23.04 5.64 -18.09
CA LYS A 179 22.42 6.86 -17.57
C LYS A 179 23.44 7.64 -16.76
N ASN A 180 23.47 8.95 -16.92
CA ASN A 180 24.32 9.85 -16.14
C ASN A 180 23.60 11.19 -15.96
N VAL A 181 23.35 11.57 -14.72
CA VAL A 181 22.65 12.79 -14.36
C VAL A 181 23.41 13.48 -13.25
N SER A 182 23.51 14.80 -13.34
CA SER A 182 24.11 15.62 -12.30
C SER A 182 23.41 16.96 -12.23
N LEU A 183 23.17 17.43 -11.01
CA LEU A 183 22.51 18.71 -10.76
C LEU A 183 23.10 19.40 -9.54
N VAL A 184 23.02 20.73 -9.54
CA VAL A 184 23.37 21.55 -8.39
C VAL A 184 22.12 21.70 -7.51
N THR A 185 22.26 21.44 -6.22
CA THR A 185 21.16 21.54 -5.25
C THR A 185 21.66 21.97 -3.88
N TYR A 186 20.72 22.15 -2.96
CA TYR A 186 20.98 22.36 -1.56
C TYR A 186 20.04 21.49 -0.70
N ILE A 187 20.48 21.19 0.53
CA ILE A 187 19.70 20.46 1.53
C ILE A 187 19.77 21.24 2.84
N LYS A 188 18.62 21.54 3.45
CA LYS A 188 18.57 22.24 4.75
C LYS A 188 18.81 21.25 5.90
N PRO A 189 19.24 21.72 7.08
CA PRO A 189 19.35 20.89 8.28
C PRO A 189 18.07 20.10 8.54
N GLY A 190 18.21 18.79 8.78
CA GLY A 190 17.07 17.89 9.03
C GLY A 190 16.27 17.44 7.80
N ASP A 191 16.51 18.03 6.62
CA ASP A 191 15.83 17.64 5.38
C ASP A 191 16.54 16.46 4.68
N SER A 192 15.88 15.94 3.64
CA SER A 192 16.49 14.99 2.70
C SER A 192 16.17 15.35 1.26
N TRP A 193 17.13 15.08 0.37
CA TRP A 193 16.90 15.05 -1.06
C TRP A 193 16.50 13.63 -1.48
N GLU A 194 15.41 13.50 -2.23
CA GLU A 194 14.93 12.22 -2.76
C GLU A 194 14.69 12.32 -4.28
N GLN A 195 14.95 11.24 -4.99
CA GLN A 195 14.68 11.11 -6.42
C GLN A 195 14.23 9.70 -6.75
N ASP A 196 13.03 9.58 -7.30
CA ASP A 196 12.56 8.33 -7.89
C ASP A 196 13.12 8.17 -9.31
N MET A 197 13.50 6.94 -9.65
CA MET A 197 14.05 6.58 -10.94
C MET A 197 13.38 5.32 -11.47
N PHE A 198 12.94 5.40 -12.72
CA PHE A 198 12.34 4.28 -13.43
C PHE A 198 13.19 3.90 -14.65
N LEU A 199 13.33 2.59 -14.89
CA LEU A 199 13.80 2.05 -16.16
C LEU A 199 12.65 1.37 -16.87
N GLN A 200 12.32 1.91 -18.04
CA GLN A 200 11.30 1.35 -18.92
C GLN A 200 11.92 0.21 -19.71
N LYS A 201 11.48 -1.03 -19.45
CA LYS A 201 11.93 -2.25 -20.15
C LYS A 201 13.47 -2.37 -20.24
N PRO A 202 14.17 -2.42 -19.10
CA PRO A 202 15.62 -2.58 -19.11
C PRO A 202 16.03 -3.90 -19.78
N GLU A 203 17.22 -3.89 -20.38
CA GLU A 203 17.84 -5.08 -20.95
C GLU A 203 18.22 -6.08 -19.85
N ILE A 204 18.44 -7.32 -20.24
CA ILE A 204 18.83 -8.38 -19.31
C ILE A 204 20.30 -8.20 -18.92
N GLY A 205 20.59 -8.33 -17.64
CA GLY A 205 21.95 -8.35 -17.13
C GLY A 205 22.11 -7.58 -15.84
N GLU A 206 23.36 -7.33 -15.50
CA GLU A 206 23.72 -6.65 -14.25
C GLU A 206 23.72 -5.15 -14.44
N TYR A 207 23.12 -4.45 -13.49
CA TYR A 207 23.13 -3.00 -13.39
C TYR A 207 23.81 -2.58 -12.09
N THR A 208 24.70 -1.61 -12.16
CA THR A 208 25.27 -0.94 -10.99
C THR A 208 24.90 0.53 -11.02
N LEU A 209 24.12 0.97 -10.04
CA LEU A 209 23.72 2.35 -9.85
C LEU A 209 24.60 2.98 -8.76
N THR A 210 25.32 4.04 -9.14
CA THR A 210 26.15 4.81 -8.22
C THR A 210 25.51 6.18 -8.01
N LEU A 211 25.24 6.52 -6.76
CA LEU A 211 24.84 7.85 -6.30
C LEU A 211 26.06 8.52 -5.65
N TRP A 212 26.37 9.73 -6.07
CA TRP A 212 27.46 10.53 -5.53
C TRP A 212 27.01 11.95 -5.24
N ALA A 213 27.67 12.57 -4.27
CA ALA A 213 27.46 13.98 -3.96
C ALA A 213 28.77 14.64 -3.54
N ASN A 214 28.89 15.92 -3.84
CA ASN A 214 29.89 16.81 -3.27
C ASN A 214 29.15 18.01 -2.68
N PHE A 215 28.93 17.97 -1.37
CA PHE A 215 28.27 19.02 -0.63
C PHE A 215 29.28 19.74 0.25
N SER A 216 29.33 21.07 0.11
CA SER A 216 30.20 21.94 0.92
C SER A 216 31.67 21.46 0.97
N GLY A 217 32.16 20.86 -0.13
CA GLY A 217 33.53 20.36 -0.28
C GLY A 217 33.77 18.91 0.18
N VAL A 218 32.78 18.25 0.78
CA VAL A 218 32.87 16.84 1.18
C VAL A 218 32.24 15.97 0.12
N PHE A 219 33.03 15.08 -0.49
CA PHE A 219 32.57 14.10 -1.46
C PHE A 219 32.22 12.77 -0.79
N LYS A 220 31.08 12.18 -1.16
CA LYS A 220 30.67 10.82 -0.79
C LYS A 220 30.02 10.15 -1.99
N GLU A 221 30.11 8.82 -2.04
CA GLU A 221 29.42 8.01 -3.03
C GLU A 221 28.97 6.68 -2.43
N VAL A 222 27.94 6.09 -3.03
CA VAL A 222 27.44 4.76 -2.70
C VAL A 222 26.95 4.08 -3.97
N SER A 223 27.19 2.78 -4.08
CA SER A 223 26.77 1.98 -5.23
C SER A 223 25.90 0.82 -4.78
N LYS A 224 24.93 0.46 -5.62
CA LYS A 224 24.09 -0.72 -5.43
C LYS A 224 23.94 -1.44 -6.77
N THR A 225 24.08 -2.75 -6.73
CA THR A 225 23.96 -3.63 -7.90
C THR A 225 22.66 -4.39 -7.84
N PHE A 226 21.97 -4.52 -8.98
CA PHE A 226 20.78 -5.34 -9.15
C PHE A 226 20.82 -6.05 -10.52
N ILE A 227 20.06 -7.12 -10.66
CA ILE A 227 20.04 -7.94 -11.87
C ILE A 227 18.66 -7.90 -12.50
N VAL A 228 18.60 -7.59 -13.79
CA VAL A 228 17.39 -7.82 -14.61
C VAL A 228 17.53 -9.19 -15.25
N TYR A 229 16.61 -10.11 -14.96
CA TYR A 229 16.71 -11.50 -15.39
C TYR A 229 15.41 -12.01 -16.02
N GLN A 230 15.54 -13.07 -16.81
CA GLN A 230 14.41 -13.83 -17.33
C GLN A 230 14.23 -15.10 -16.50
N ARG A 231 13.00 -15.42 -16.11
CA ARG A 231 12.73 -16.69 -15.43
C ARG A 231 12.82 -17.84 -16.44
N ASN A 232 13.29 -18.99 -15.99
CA ASN A 232 13.27 -20.21 -16.79
C ASN A 232 11.87 -20.83 -16.73
N LEU A 233 10.99 -20.42 -17.65
CA LEU A 233 9.60 -20.85 -17.67
C LEU A 233 9.37 -21.99 -18.66
N THR A 234 8.49 -22.91 -18.28
CA THR A 234 7.99 -23.98 -19.15
C THR A 234 6.48 -23.88 -19.30
N TYR A 235 5.89 -24.53 -20.30
CA TYR A 235 4.46 -24.45 -20.53
C TYR A 235 3.87 -25.74 -21.11
N ARG A 236 2.56 -25.91 -20.96
CA ARG A 236 1.75 -26.90 -21.69
C ARG A 236 0.47 -26.26 -22.20
N ALA A 237 0.04 -26.66 -23.39
CA ALA A 237 -1.22 -26.22 -23.97
C ALA A 237 -2.02 -27.44 -24.45
N PHE A 238 -3.29 -27.53 -24.08
CA PHE A 238 -4.14 -28.66 -24.46
C PHE A 238 -5.63 -28.27 -24.48
N TYR A 239 -6.41 -28.94 -25.31
CA TYR A 239 -7.87 -28.82 -25.30
C TYR A 239 -8.46 -29.80 -24.28
N ARG A 240 -9.38 -29.32 -23.45
CA ARG A 240 -10.17 -30.14 -22.54
C ARG A 240 -11.50 -29.46 -22.20
N ASP A 241 -12.58 -30.24 -22.19
CA ASP A 241 -13.90 -29.84 -21.70
C ASP A 241 -14.44 -28.55 -22.35
N GLY A 242 -14.31 -28.42 -23.68
CA GLY A 242 -14.82 -27.25 -24.41
C GLY A 242 -13.89 -26.04 -24.40
N SER A 243 -12.70 -26.13 -23.79
CA SER A 243 -11.76 -25.01 -23.69
C SER A 243 -10.33 -25.42 -23.99
N ILE A 244 -9.55 -24.49 -24.53
CA ILE A 244 -8.09 -24.58 -24.57
C ILE A 244 -7.56 -24.11 -23.22
N ASN A 245 -6.68 -24.91 -22.64
CA ASN A 245 -6.00 -24.65 -21.39
C ASN A 245 -4.53 -24.44 -21.69
N VAL A 246 -4.00 -23.30 -21.25
CA VAL A 246 -2.57 -23.01 -21.29
C VAL A 246 -2.10 -22.87 -19.86
N GLU A 247 -1.05 -23.59 -19.50
CA GLU A 247 -0.49 -23.59 -18.15
C GLU A 247 1.00 -23.30 -18.26
N VAL A 248 1.49 -22.36 -17.46
CA VAL A 248 2.88 -21.90 -17.42
C VAL A 248 3.46 -22.16 -16.04
N TYR A 249 4.64 -22.76 -16.00
CA TYR A 249 5.32 -23.17 -14.77
C TYR A 249 6.70 -22.57 -14.65
N GLY A 250 7.09 -22.28 -13.41
CA GLY A 250 8.45 -21.98 -13.04
C GLY A 250 9.32 -23.25 -12.98
N GLU A 251 10.59 -23.06 -12.68
CA GLU A 251 11.57 -24.14 -12.51
C GLU A 251 11.23 -25.09 -11.36
N ASP A 252 10.52 -24.59 -10.35
CA ASP A 252 10.00 -25.36 -9.21
C ASP A 252 8.71 -26.12 -9.51
N GLY A 253 8.19 -26.02 -10.75
CA GLY A 253 6.94 -26.64 -11.18
C GLY A 253 5.67 -25.92 -10.69
N ARG A 254 5.79 -24.78 -10.00
CA ARG A 254 4.64 -23.97 -9.59
C ARG A 254 4.13 -23.12 -10.73
N GLY A 255 2.82 -22.88 -10.75
CA GLY A 255 2.18 -21.98 -11.71
C GLY A 255 2.71 -20.56 -11.62
N VAL A 256 2.86 -19.89 -12.75
CA VAL A 256 3.38 -18.52 -12.82
C VAL A 256 2.32 -17.56 -13.34
N GLU A 257 1.91 -16.65 -12.48
CA GLU A 257 0.96 -15.58 -12.78
C GLU A 257 1.57 -14.50 -13.68
N GLY A 258 0.70 -13.78 -14.40
CA GLY A 258 1.09 -12.55 -15.08
C GLY A 258 1.70 -12.76 -16.47
N ILE A 259 1.77 -14.01 -16.95
CA ILE A 259 2.37 -14.34 -18.24
C ILE A 259 1.39 -14.03 -19.38
N PRO A 260 1.74 -13.15 -20.33
CA PRO A 260 0.88 -12.87 -21.47
C PRO A 260 0.82 -14.06 -22.43
N VAL A 261 -0.40 -14.47 -22.78
CA VAL A 261 -0.71 -15.55 -23.71
C VAL A 261 -1.69 -15.03 -24.76
N SER A 262 -1.34 -15.17 -26.04
CA SER A 262 -2.23 -14.84 -27.15
C SER A 262 -2.76 -16.11 -27.80
N ILE A 263 -4.08 -16.26 -27.90
CA ILE A 263 -4.74 -17.39 -28.57
C ILE A 263 -5.56 -16.84 -29.73
N ASN A 264 -5.16 -17.17 -30.97
CA ASN A 264 -5.74 -16.60 -32.21
C ASN A 264 -5.90 -15.07 -32.17
N GLY A 265 -4.91 -14.36 -31.61
CA GLY A 265 -4.91 -12.90 -31.52
C GLY A 265 -5.57 -12.32 -30.28
N THR A 266 -6.32 -13.10 -29.50
CA THR A 266 -6.87 -12.65 -28.20
C THR A 266 -5.78 -12.72 -27.14
N VAL A 267 -5.41 -11.59 -26.54
CA VAL A 267 -4.40 -11.52 -25.47
C VAL A 267 -5.06 -11.74 -24.12
N LEU A 268 -4.50 -12.68 -23.37
CA LEU A 268 -4.91 -13.11 -22.03
C LEU A 268 -3.66 -13.14 -21.13
N THR A 269 -3.88 -13.31 -19.84
CA THR A 269 -2.80 -13.38 -18.84
C THR A 269 -3.06 -14.55 -17.91
N THR A 270 -2.01 -15.28 -17.54
CA THR A 270 -2.12 -16.38 -16.57
C THR A 270 -2.55 -15.88 -15.20
N ASP A 271 -3.43 -16.65 -14.54
CA ASP A 271 -3.87 -16.42 -13.17
C ASP A 271 -2.82 -16.84 -12.12
N GLU A 272 -3.17 -16.72 -10.83
CA GLU A 272 -2.34 -17.14 -9.68
C GLU A 272 -1.86 -18.61 -9.77
N SER A 273 -2.59 -19.47 -10.48
CA SER A 273 -2.24 -20.88 -10.70
C SER A 273 -1.41 -21.11 -11.97
N GLY A 274 -1.05 -20.05 -12.68
CA GLY A 274 -0.32 -20.09 -13.93
C GLY A 274 -1.19 -20.52 -15.12
N ARG A 275 -2.51 -20.40 -15.06
CA ARG A 275 -3.44 -20.95 -16.05
C ARG A 275 -4.18 -19.87 -16.84
N VAL A 276 -4.42 -20.17 -18.10
CA VAL A 276 -5.34 -19.45 -19.00
C VAL A 276 -6.34 -20.46 -19.55
N ILE A 277 -7.63 -20.10 -19.52
CA ILE A 277 -8.73 -20.90 -20.08
C ILE A 277 -9.38 -20.09 -21.19
N TYR A 278 -9.46 -20.67 -22.39
CA TYR A 278 -10.07 -20.06 -23.55
C TYR A 278 -11.17 -20.97 -24.10
N ALA A 279 -12.43 -20.54 -24.00
CA ALA A 279 -13.57 -21.31 -24.47
C ALA A 279 -13.56 -21.41 -26.01
N VAL A 280 -13.85 -22.61 -26.53
CA VAL A 280 -13.84 -22.90 -27.96
C VAL A 280 -15.22 -23.35 -28.42
N SER A 281 -15.71 -22.73 -29.50
CA SER A 281 -17.01 -23.06 -30.11
C SER A 281 -16.91 -23.65 -31.52
N THR A 282 -15.72 -23.67 -32.11
CA THR A 282 -15.50 -24.16 -33.49
C THR A 282 -14.30 -25.10 -33.53
N PRO A 283 -14.36 -26.22 -34.27
CA PRO A 283 -13.17 -27.04 -34.50
C PRO A 283 -12.15 -26.28 -35.36
N GLY A 284 -10.87 -26.61 -35.19
CA GLY A 284 -9.77 -26.01 -35.94
C GLY A 284 -8.45 -26.06 -35.20
N THR A 285 -7.40 -25.56 -35.86
CA THR A 285 -6.08 -25.38 -35.26
C THR A 285 -5.98 -23.98 -34.67
N TYR A 286 -5.73 -23.90 -33.37
CA TYR A 286 -5.55 -22.64 -32.66
C TYR A 286 -4.05 -22.35 -32.48
N GLN A 287 -3.63 -21.16 -32.91
CA GLN A 287 -2.26 -20.68 -32.75
C GLN A 287 -2.15 -20.00 -31.38
N ILE A 288 -1.13 -20.38 -30.62
CA ILE A 288 -0.88 -19.88 -29.27
C ILE A 288 0.52 -19.28 -29.24
N THR A 289 0.62 -18.02 -28.80
CA THR A 289 1.88 -17.32 -28.59
C THR A 289 2.01 -16.94 -27.13
N LEU A 290 3.09 -17.34 -26.47
CA LEU A 290 3.37 -17.02 -25.08
C LEU A 290 4.57 -16.06 -25.00
N ASN A 291 4.50 -15.05 -24.14
CA ASN A 291 5.63 -14.20 -23.81
C ASN A 291 6.20 -14.61 -22.45
N LEU A 292 7.18 -15.52 -22.46
CA LEU A 292 7.83 -16.05 -21.25
C LEU A 292 8.93 -15.08 -20.79
N ASP A 293 8.53 -13.94 -20.24
CA ASP A 293 9.42 -12.85 -19.82
C ASP A 293 10.40 -12.41 -20.93
N GLY A 294 9.89 -12.14 -22.13
CA GLY A 294 10.68 -11.73 -23.29
C GLY A 294 11.08 -12.86 -24.22
N ARG A 295 10.96 -14.12 -23.80
CA ARG A 295 11.12 -15.27 -24.70
C ARG A 295 9.78 -15.63 -25.34
N ILE A 296 9.65 -15.36 -26.63
CA ILE A 296 8.43 -15.67 -27.37
C ILE A 296 8.41 -17.16 -27.74
N ALA A 297 7.37 -17.87 -27.33
CA ALA A 297 7.13 -19.26 -27.68
C ALA A 297 5.85 -19.39 -28.52
N HIS A 298 5.90 -20.22 -29.56
CA HIS A 298 4.75 -20.52 -30.41
C HIS A 298 4.39 -22.00 -30.29
N THR A 299 3.10 -22.28 -30.13
CA THR A 299 2.56 -23.64 -30.11
C THR A 299 1.17 -23.67 -30.74
N THR A 300 0.66 -24.88 -31.00
CA THR A 300 -0.67 -25.07 -31.59
C THR A 300 -1.47 -26.09 -30.81
N VAL A 301 -2.78 -25.86 -30.73
CA VAL A 301 -3.73 -26.83 -30.20
C VAL A 301 -4.77 -27.13 -31.26
N ASN A 302 -4.87 -28.41 -31.64
CA ASN A 302 -5.88 -28.89 -32.56
C ASN A 302 -7.15 -29.25 -31.79
N VAL A 303 -8.25 -28.59 -32.11
CA VAL A 303 -9.58 -28.88 -31.57
C VAL A 303 -10.38 -29.60 -32.64
N ASP A 304 -10.68 -30.86 -32.38
CA ASP A 304 -11.51 -31.69 -33.24
C ASP A 304 -12.96 -31.72 -32.72
N SER A 305 -13.92 -32.05 -33.59
CA SER A 305 -15.35 -32.09 -33.24
C SER A 305 -15.94 -33.49 -33.40
N LEU A 306 -16.96 -33.77 -32.59
CA LEU A 306 -17.77 -34.96 -32.75
C LEU A 306 -18.70 -34.82 -33.95
N GLN A 307 -18.74 -35.85 -34.78
CA GLN A 307 -19.74 -36.08 -35.81
C GLN A 307 -20.70 -37.16 -35.31
N MET A 308 -21.99 -37.01 -35.60
CA MET A 308 -23.02 -37.91 -35.07
C MET A 308 -24.02 -38.28 -36.16
N THR A 309 -24.22 -39.59 -36.33
CA THR A 309 -25.21 -40.16 -37.23
C THR A 309 -26.27 -40.90 -36.39
N LEU A 310 -27.53 -40.70 -36.76
CA LEU A 310 -28.68 -41.17 -35.99
C LEU A 310 -29.58 -42.05 -36.86
N PHE A 311 -29.95 -43.21 -36.36
CA PHE A 311 -30.87 -44.12 -37.05
C PHE A 311 -31.88 -44.74 -36.08
N GLN A 312 -33.17 -44.69 -36.42
CA GLN A 312 -34.20 -45.39 -35.65
C GLN A 312 -34.29 -46.86 -36.09
N ASN A 313 -34.17 -47.78 -35.14
CA ASN A 313 -34.44 -49.20 -35.32
C ASN A 313 -35.55 -49.63 -34.35
N LYS A 314 -36.80 -49.70 -34.86
CA LYS A 314 -38.01 -50.05 -34.09
C LYS A 314 -38.15 -49.18 -32.82
N THR A 315 -37.91 -49.76 -31.65
CA THR A 315 -38.02 -49.11 -30.33
C THR A 315 -36.70 -48.49 -29.83
N ARG A 316 -35.68 -48.40 -30.68
CA ARG A 316 -34.35 -47.91 -30.31
C ARG A 316 -33.84 -46.87 -31.29
N ILE A 317 -33.02 -45.94 -30.81
CA ILE A 317 -32.18 -45.09 -31.67
C ILE A 317 -30.75 -45.60 -31.55
N VAL A 318 -30.13 -45.93 -32.68
CA VAL A 318 -28.70 -46.20 -32.80
C VAL A 318 -28.01 -44.88 -33.07
N VAL A 319 -27.11 -44.50 -32.16
CA VAL A 319 -26.29 -43.28 -32.24
C VAL A 319 -24.87 -43.71 -32.53
N THR A 320 -24.33 -43.34 -33.67
CA THR A 320 -22.92 -43.56 -34.01
C THR A 320 -22.18 -42.23 -33.94
N VAL A 321 -21.11 -42.19 -33.16
CA VAL A 321 -20.29 -40.99 -32.96
C VAL A 321 -18.89 -41.23 -33.53
N THR A 322 -18.46 -40.33 -34.40
CA THR A 322 -17.13 -40.33 -35.02
C THR A 322 -16.43 -39.00 -34.81
N ASN A 323 -15.12 -38.94 -35.11
CA ASN A 323 -14.41 -37.66 -35.26
C ASN A 323 -14.62 -37.05 -36.66
N THR A 324 -14.01 -35.90 -36.95
CA THR A 324 -14.09 -35.28 -38.29
C THR A 324 -13.45 -36.09 -39.41
N LYS A 325 -12.60 -37.08 -39.09
CA LYS A 325 -11.98 -38.00 -40.03
C LYS A 325 -12.82 -39.25 -40.30
N GLY A 326 -13.92 -39.44 -39.56
CA GLY A 326 -14.78 -40.61 -39.67
C GLY A 326 -14.40 -41.78 -38.75
N ASP A 327 -13.39 -41.63 -37.89
CA ASP A 327 -12.99 -42.68 -36.94
C ASP A 327 -14.02 -42.80 -35.81
N PRO A 328 -14.46 -44.02 -35.44
CA PRO A 328 -15.40 -44.23 -34.35
C PRO A 328 -14.81 -43.86 -32.98
N LEU A 329 -15.60 -43.22 -32.12
CA LEU A 329 -15.16 -42.73 -30.82
C LEU A 329 -15.86 -43.42 -29.65
N ALA A 330 -15.12 -44.20 -28.88
CA ALA A 330 -15.57 -44.81 -27.63
C ALA A 330 -15.61 -43.81 -26.46
N ASN A 331 -16.34 -44.16 -25.41
CA ASN A 331 -16.43 -43.39 -24.16
C ASN A 331 -16.97 -41.96 -24.33
N VAL A 332 -17.75 -41.70 -25.39
CA VAL A 332 -18.48 -40.44 -25.56
C VAL A 332 -19.81 -40.54 -24.80
N THR A 333 -20.12 -39.53 -24.00
CA THR A 333 -21.41 -39.47 -23.30
C THR A 333 -22.49 -38.99 -24.26
N VAL A 334 -23.54 -39.79 -24.42
CA VAL A 334 -24.72 -39.50 -25.23
C VAL A 334 -25.92 -39.31 -24.31
N VAL A 335 -26.56 -38.16 -24.42
CA VAL A 335 -27.77 -37.80 -23.66
C VAL A 335 -28.91 -37.61 -24.66
N ALA A 336 -29.96 -38.41 -24.53
CA ALA A 336 -31.15 -38.29 -25.35
C ALA A 336 -32.33 -37.80 -24.51
N VAL A 337 -32.93 -36.68 -24.90
CA VAL A 337 -34.06 -36.04 -24.22
C VAL A 337 -35.25 -36.09 -25.15
N GLY A 338 -36.28 -36.86 -24.79
CA GLY A 338 -37.52 -36.97 -25.54
C GLY A 338 -38.74 -36.60 -24.69
N PRO A 339 -39.96 -36.74 -25.25
CA PRO A 339 -41.20 -36.30 -24.60
C PRO A 339 -41.53 -37.03 -23.29
N LYS A 340 -41.08 -38.28 -23.14
CA LYS A 340 -41.35 -39.12 -21.96
C LYS A 340 -40.26 -39.00 -20.89
N GLY A 341 -39.02 -38.71 -21.28
CA GLY A 341 -37.89 -38.74 -20.36
C GLY A 341 -36.52 -38.53 -20.99
N THR A 342 -35.48 -38.75 -20.20
CA THR A 342 -34.07 -38.63 -20.60
C THR A 342 -33.36 -39.98 -20.44
N ASP A 343 -32.62 -40.40 -21.46
CA ASP A 343 -31.76 -41.59 -21.42
C ASP A 343 -30.28 -41.17 -21.52
N TYR A 344 -29.42 -41.85 -20.76
CA TYR A 344 -27.98 -41.58 -20.67
C TYR A 344 -27.22 -42.83 -21.12
N ARG A 345 -26.33 -42.66 -22.10
CA ARG A 345 -25.54 -43.73 -22.68
C ARG A 345 -24.09 -43.30 -22.89
N ILE A 346 -23.23 -44.29 -23.03
CA ILE A 346 -21.82 -44.12 -23.39
C ILE A 346 -21.57 -44.95 -24.64
N THR A 347 -20.82 -44.42 -25.60
CA THR A 347 -20.45 -45.15 -26.81
C THR A 347 -19.46 -46.28 -26.52
N ASP A 348 -19.65 -47.42 -27.18
CA ASP A 348 -18.74 -48.57 -27.12
C ASP A 348 -17.49 -48.38 -28.01
N THR A 349 -16.66 -49.43 -28.14
CA THR A 349 -15.46 -49.42 -28.98
C THR A 349 -15.72 -49.19 -30.47
N SER A 350 -16.96 -49.40 -30.94
CA SER A 350 -17.39 -49.11 -32.30
C SER A 350 -17.93 -47.68 -32.46
N GLY A 351 -17.88 -46.87 -31.41
CA GLY A 351 -18.45 -45.52 -31.39
C GLY A 351 -19.97 -45.51 -31.33
N THR A 352 -20.61 -46.64 -30.96
CA THR A 352 -22.06 -46.79 -30.99
C THR A 352 -22.67 -46.71 -29.59
N ALA A 353 -23.78 -46.01 -29.46
CA ALA A 353 -24.63 -45.98 -28.28
C ALA A 353 -26.09 -46.26 -28.67
N VAL A 354 -26.81 -47.03 -27.86
CA VAL A 354 -28.20 -47.41 -28.13
C VAL A 354 -29.13 -46.78 -27.11
N VAL A 355 -29.99 -45.86 -27.58
CA VAL A 355 -30.99 -45.15 -26.79
C VAL A 355 -32.32 -45.89 -26.86
N ASN A 356 -32.98 -46.09 -25.72
CA ASN A 356 -34.28 -46.78 -25.66
C ASN A 356 -35.45 -45.77 -25.77
N LEU A 357 -36.27 -45.90 -26.81
CA LEU A 357 -37.45 -45.04 -27.03
C LEU A 357 -38.57 -45.29 -26.02
N GLU A 358 -38.57 -46.43 -25.33
CA GLU A 358 -39.48 -46.66 -24.21
C GLU A 358 -39.17 -45.74 -23.02
N ILE A 359 -37.94 -45.23 -22.91
CA ILE A 359 -37.51 -44.28 -21.87
C ILE A 359 -37.75 -42.85 -22.34
N THR A 360 -37.26 -42.50 -23.54
CA THR A 360 -37.34 -41.12 -24.05
C THR A 360 -38.70 -40.76 -24.64
N GLY A 361 -39.48 -41.74 -25.07
CA GLY A 361 -40.75 -41.56 -25.78
C GLY A 361 -40.57 -41.36 -27.29
N TYR A 362 -41.68 -41.51 -28.01
CA TYR A 362 -41.78 -41.26 -29.44
C TYR A 362 -42.15 -39.80 -29.72
N GLY A 363 -41.73 -39.24 -30.85
CA GLY A 363 -41.82 -37.80 -31.17
C GLY A 363 -40.45 -37.21 -31.51
N THR A 364 -40.23 -35.93 -31.20
CA THR A 364 -38.91 -35.30 -31.38
C THR A 364 -38.02 -35.61 -30.19
N VAL A 365 -36.88 -36.26 -30.44
CA VAL A 365 -35.86 -36.56 -29.43
C VAL A 365 -34.61 -35.75 -29.76
N MET A 366 -34.16 -34.92 -28.81
CA MET A 366 -32.90 -34.18 -28.88
C MET A 366 -31.78 -35.08 -28.33
N ILE A 367 -30.75 -35.29 -29.14
CA ILE A 367 -29.60 -36.11 -28.77
C ILE A 367 -28.38 -35.20 -28.72
N ARG A 368 -27.64 -35.28 -27.62
CA ARG A 368 -26.40 -34.52 -27.38
C ARG A 368 -25.27 -35.48 -27.08
N ALA A 369 -24.17 -35.35 -27.81
CA ALA A 369 -22.93 -36.08 -27.56
C ALA A 369 -21.87 -35.12 -26.98
N THR A 370 -21.27 -35.50 -25.86
CA THR A 370 -20.26 -34.72 -25.15
C THR A 370 -19.03 -35.56 -24.83
N SER A 371 -17.86 -34.96 -24.99
CA SER A 371 -16.56 -35.54 -24.67
C SER A 371 -15.65 -34.49 -24.06
N SER A 372 -14.73 -34.92 -23.20
CA SER A 372 -13.67 -34.04 -22.69
C SER A 372 -12.59 -33.73 -23.72
N ARG A 373 -12.47 -34.53 -24.78
CA ARG A 373 -11.40 -34.44 -25.80
C ARG A 373 -11.83 -33.85 -27.14
N TYR A 374 -13.12 -33.78 -27.39
CA TYR A 374 -13.69 -33.30 -28.64
C TYR A 374 -14.75 -32.24 -28.37
N LEU A 375 -14.96 -31.33 -29.32
CA LEU A 375 -16.08 -30.40 -29.27
C LEU A 375 -17.40 -31.16 -29.42
N GLY A 376 -18.32 -30.94 -28.48
CA GLY A 376 -19.60 -31.64 -28.43
C GLY A 376 -20.49 -31.33 -29.63
N THR A 377 -21.46 -32.22 -29.90
CA THR A 377 -22.44 -32.05 -30.98
C THR A 377 -23.84 -32.38 -30.49
N SER A 378 -24.85 -31.89 -31.19
CA SER A 378 -26.26 -32.18 -30.89
C SER A 378 -27.10 -32.18 -32.16
N ALA A 379 -28.10 -33.06 -32.20
CA ALA A 379 -29.07 -33.13 -33.29
C ALA A 379 -30.45 -33.52 -32.76
N ASN A 380 -31.48 -33.20 -33.53
CA ASN A 380 -32.85 -33.62 -33.26
C ASN A 380 -33.25 -34.72 -34.25
N LEU A 381 -33.87 -35.79 -33.76
CA LEU A 381 -34.45 -36.84 -34.59
C LEU A 381 -35.95 -36.97 -34.28
N LYS A 382 -36.78 -36.97 -35.32
CA LYS A 382 -38.20 -37.29 -35.18
C LYS A 382 -38.37 -38.80 -35.33
N VAL A 383 -38.85 -39.45 -34.28
CA VAL A 383 -39.03 -40.90 -34.20
C VAL A 383 -40.51 -41.27 -34.08
N ALA A 384 -40.93 -42.27 -34.84
CA ALA A 384 -42.32 -42.74 -34.87
C ALA A 384 -42.52 -43.98 -34.01
N GLU A 385 -43.72 -44.16 -33.45
CA GLU A 385 -44.09 -45.39 -32.77
C GLU A 385 -44.18 -46.54 -33.80
N PRO A 386 -43.64 -47.74 -33.52
CA PRO A 386 -43.76 -48.86 -34.44
C PRO A 386 -45.23 -49.21 -34.66
N GLU A 387 -45.61 -49.52 -35.91
CA GLU A 387 -46.95 -50.03 -36.19
C GLU A 387 -47.24 -51.27 -35.34
N LYS A 388 -48.28 -51.19 -34.50
CA LYS A 388 -48.82 -52.36 -33.81
C LYS A 388 -49.31 -53.36 -34.86
N PRO A 389 -49.08 -54.69 -34.69
CA PRO A 389 -49.67 -55.69 -35.56
C PRO A 389 -51.19 -55.52 -35.58
N SER A 390 -51.76 -55.23 -36.76
CA SER A 390 -53.21 -55.15 -36.94
C SER A 390 -53.81 -56.55 -36.99
N ALA A 391 -54.83 -56.79 -36.17
CA ALA A 391 -55.79 -57.88 -36.35
C ALA A 391 -56.68 -57.57 -37.59
N PRO A 392 -57.26 -58.60 -38.25
CA PRO A 392 -57.85 -58.45 -39.58
C PRO A 392 -59.08 -57.55 -39.65
N THR A 393 -59.16 -56.94 -40.84
CA THR A 393 -60.04 -55.93 -41.43
C THR A 393 -61.54 -56.08 -41.17
N THR A 394 -62.24 -54.95 -41.01
CA THR A 394 -63.55 -54.74 -41.64
C THR A 394 -63.70 -53.30 -42.14
N MET A 395 -64.26 -53.21 -43.35
CA MET A 395 -64.44 -52.00 -44.16
C MET A 395 -65.58 -51.11 -43.65
N SER A 396 -65.40 -49.78 -43.77
CA SER A 396 -66.43 -48.87 -44.29
C SER A 396 -65.86 -47.47 -44.61
N SER A 397 -66.08 -47.06 -45.86
CA SER A 397 -65.86 -45.75 -46.52
C SER A 397 -67.04 -44.79 -46.24
N PRO A 398 -67.12 -43.50 -46.71
CA PRO A 398 -66.12 -42.46 -47.07
C PRO A 398 -66.38 -41.02 -46.46
N SER A 399 -65.37 -40.14 -46.62
CA SER A 399 -65.43 -38.67 -46.88
C SER A 399 -65.93 -37.65 -45.81
N PRO A 400 -65.66 -36.33 -45.93
CA PRO A 400 -64.59 -35.59 -46.64
C PRO A 400 -63.90 -34.45 -45.83
N THR A 401 -62.68 -34.10 -46.27
CA THR A 401 -62.06 -32.75 -46.40
C THR A 401 -62.22 -31.65 -45.33
N THR A 402 -61.11 -31.13 -44.76
CA THR A 402 -60.76 -29.68 -44.82
C THR A 402 -59.29 -29.37 -44.44
N THR A 403 -58.64 -28.58 -45.30
CA THR A 403 -57.48 -27.67 -45.12
C THR A 403 -57.75 -26.62 -44.01
N THR A 404 -56.84 -25.96 -43.29
CA THR A 404 -55.64 -25.14 -43.64
C THR A 404 -54.99 -24.65 -42.29
N PRO A 405 -53.77 -24.05 -42.27
CA PRO A 405 -52.85 -23.91 -41.10
C PRO A 405 -52.85 -22.52 -40.42
N GLN A 406 -52.40 -22.42 -39.14
CA GLN A 406 -51.61 -21.29 -38.59
C GLN A 406 -51.10 -21.52 -37.13
N PRO A 407 -49.89 -21.04 -36.73
CA PRO A 407 -49.34 -21.03 -35.35
C PRO A 407 -49.47 -19.63 -34.70
N PRO A 408 -48.89 -19.33 -33.50
CA PRO A 408 -48.59 -20.10 -32.28
C PRO A 408 -49.26 -19.48 -31.03
N THR A 409 -49.43 -20.21 -29.92
CA THR A 409 -49.43 -19.56 -28.59
C THR A 409 -48.90 -20.50 -27.51
N THR A 410 -47.91 -19.96 -26.81
CA THR A 410 -47.21 -20.44 -25.63
C THR A 410 -48.16 -20.86 -24.51
N THR A 411 -47.98 -22.08 -24.01
CA THR A 411 -48.22 -22.39 -22.59
C THR A 411 -47.21 -23.45 -22.16
N ILE A 412 -46.31 -23.04 -21.27
CA ILE A 412 -45.41 -23.91 -20.52
C ILE A 412 -46.22 -24.55 -19.40
N PRO A 413 -46.16 -25.89 -19.22
CA PRO A 413 -46.26 -26.45 -17.87
C PRO A 413 -45.01 -27.26 -17.51
N SER A 414 -44.31 -26.69 -16.53
CA SER A 414 -43.45 -27.27 -15.49
C SER A 414 -42.95 -28.72 -15.61
N LYS A 415 -41.63 -28.79 -15.75
CA LYS A 415 -40.74 -29.93 -15.44
C LYS A 415 -40.94 -30.44 -13.99
N PRO A 416 -41.11 -31.75 -13.73
CA PRO A 416 -41.04 -32.31 -12.39
C PRO A 416 -39.59 -32.43 -11.90
N ALA A 417 -39.39 -32.23 -10.60
CA ALA A 417 -38.11 -31.98 -9.95
C ALA A 417 -37.14 -33.17 -9.99
N LYS A 418 -35.89 -32.89 -10.37
CA LYS A 418 -34.76 -33.80 -10.13
C LYS A 418 -34.47 -33.82 -8.62
N ASN A 419 -34.53 -34.99 -8.02
CA ASN A 419 -34.21 -35.21 -6.62
C ASN A 419 -32.69 -35.31 -6.47
N TYR A 420 -32.06 -34.22 -6.05
CA TYR A 420 -30.61 -34.08 -5.87
C TYR A 420 -30.17 -34.37 -4.43
N GLY A 421 -30.71 -35.38 -3.74
CA GLY A 421 -30.39 -35.60 -2.31
C GLY A 421 -30.43 -34.30 -1.49
N PRO A 422 -29.69 -34.14 -0.39
CA PRO A 422 -29.65 -32.87 0.32
C PRO A 422 -28.72 -31.86 -0.37
N LEU A 423 -28.38 -31.98 -1.66
CA LEU A 423 -27.41 -31.08 -2.31
C LEU A 423 -27.92 -29.64 -2.38
N ALA A 424 -29.23 -29.45 -2.52
CA ALA A 424 -29.87 -28.15 -2.34
C ALA A 424 -29.80 -27.65 -0.88
N ALA A 425 -29.93 -28.56 0.10
CA ALA A 425 -29.78 -28.22 1.51
C ALA A 425 -28.31 -27.91 1.86
N ILE A 426 -27.34 -28.63 1.30
CA ILE A 426 -25.90 -28.39 1.46
C ILE A 426 -25.50 -27.08 0.78
N LEU A 427 -26.01 -26.78 -0.42
CA LEU A 427 -25.78 -25.49 -1.08
C LEU A 427 -26.48 -24.34 -0.37
N LEU A 428 -27.66 -24.57 0.23
CA LEU A 428 -28.31 -23.56 1.07
C LEU A 428 -27.54 -23.35 2.37
N ILE A 429 -27.08 -24.40 3.04
CA ILE A 429 -26.28 -24.29 4.26
C ILE A 429 -24.92 -23.64 3.94
N ALA A 430 -24.23 -24.07 2.88
CA ALA A 430 -22.97 -23.46 2.44
C ALA A 430 -23.16 -22.02 1.97
N GLY A 431 -24.25 -21.73 1.26
CA GLY A 431 -24.63 -20.38 0.84
C GLY A 431 -24.96 -19.48 2.03
N VAL A 432 -25.68 -19.97 3.03
CA VAL A 432 -25.98 -19.25 4.28
C VAL A 432 -24.72 -19.08 5.12
N VAL A 433 -23.83 -20.06 5.17
CA VAL A 433 -22.55 -19.96 5.89
C VAL A 433 -21.59 -18.99 5.19
N LEU A 434 -21.46 -19.04 3.87
CA LEU A 434 -20.59 -18.14 3.09
C LEU A 434 -21.18 -16.72 2.98
N ALA A 435 -22.47 -16.57 2.72
CA ALA A 435 -23.12 -15.26 2.74
C ALA A 435 -23.17 -14.69 4.15
N GLY A 436 -23.38 -15.54 5.18
CA GLY A 436 -23.34 -15.14 6.58
C GLY A 436 -21.95 -14.68 7.02
N SER A 437 -20.90 -15.44 6.73
CA SER A 437 -19.51 -15.08 7.08
C SER A 437 -19.03 -13.87 6.28
N SER A 438 -19.41 -13.75 5.01
CA SER A 438 -19.11 -12.57 4.18
C SER A 438 -19.86 -11.34 4.69
N HIS A 439 -21.13 -11.47 5.04
CA HIS A 439 -21.92 -10.37 5.62
C HIS A 439 -21.33 -9.90 6.96
N MET A 440 -20.81 -10.81 7.79
CA MET A 440 -20.12 -10.41 9.02
C MET A 440 -18.82 -9.64 8.75
N ALA A 441 -18.04 -10.01 7.72
CA ALA A 441 -16.80 -9.31 7.36
C ALA A 441 -17.03 -7.94 6.68
N PHE A 442 -18.11 -7.77 5.92
CA PHE A 442 -18.36 -6.55 5.15
C PHE A 442 -19.31 -5.54 5.80
N PHE A 443 -20.07 -5.93 6.83
CA PHE A 443 -21.12 -5.06 7.40
C PHE A 443 -21.21 -5.02 8.92
N ARG A 444 -20.41 -5.79 9.66
CA ARG A 444 -20.34 -5.66 11.13
C ARG A 444 -18.99 -5.09 11.57
N PRO A 445 -18.98 -4.21 12.58
CA PRO A 445 -17.72 -3.80 13.19
C PRO A 445 -17.05 -5.00 13.84
N THR A 446 -15.74 -5.08 13.70
CA THR A 446 -14.91 -6.07 14.39
C THR A 446 -14.47 -5.48 15.72
N ILE A 447 -14.79 -6.16 16.81
CA ILE A 447 -14.37 -5.79 18.17
C ILE A 447 -13.34 -6.81 18.63
N LEU A 448 -12.16 -6.33 19.00
CA LEU A 448 -11.09 -7.14 19.59
C LEU A 448 -10.88 -6.66 21.03
N GLU A 449 -11.01 -7.58 21.98
CA GLU A 449 -10.74 -7.35 23.39
C GLU A 449 -9.44 -8.06 23.77
N GLU A 450 -8.54 -7.37 24.47
CA GLU A 450 -7.28 -7.92 24.94
C GLU A 450 -7.04 -7.49 26.40
N THR A 451 -6.59 -8.41 27.24
CA THR A 451 -6.23 -8.12 28.64
C THR A 451 -4.76 -8.42 28.85
N LEU A 452 -4.01 -7.44 29.31
CA LEU A 452 -2.59 -7.53 29.63
C LEU A 452 -2.39 -7.03 31.06
N ASP A 453 -2.29 -7.98 32.00
CA ASP A 453 -2.13 -7.71 33.42
C ASP A 453 -3.25 -6.78 33.96
N ARG A 454 -2.93 -5.56 34.38
CA ARG A 454 -3.90 -4.55 34.84
C ARG A 454 -4.54 -3.72 33.74
N TYR A 455 -4.19 -3.93 32.47
CA TYR A 455 -4.71 -3.15 31.34
C TYR A 455 -5.67 -3.99 30.51
N TYR A 456 -6.81 -3.41 30.16
CA TYR A 456 -7.81 -4.00 29.28
C TYR A 456 -8.02 -3.08 28.08
N PHE A 457 -7.79 -3.60 26.89
CA PHE A 457 -7.88 -2.89 25.63
C PHE A 457 -9.06 -3.38 24.82
N VAL A 458 -9.80 -2.46 24.23
CA VAL A 458 -10.85 -2.77 23.25
C VAL A 458 -10.56 -1.99 21.98
N LYS A 459 -10.39 -2.71 20.88
CA LYS A 459 -10.26 -2.12 19.55
C LYS A 459 -11.57 -2.37 18.80
N VAL A 460 -12.15 -1.32 18.23
CA VAL A 460 -13.27 -1.44 17.28
C VAL A 460 -12.79 -0.98 15.91
N LYS A 461 -13.13 -1.74 14.88
CA LYS A 461 -12.87 -1.41 13.48
C LYS A 461 -14.17 -1.40 12.69
N ALA A 462 -14.44 -0.31 11.99
CA ALA A 462 -15.56 -0.22 11.07
C ALA A 462 -15.37 -1.17 9.87
N PRO A 463 -16.45 -1.77 9.34
CA PRO A 463 -16.36 -2.67 8.21
C PRO A 463 -16.00 -1.92 6.91
N ARG A 464 -15.54 -2.67 5.89
CA ARG A 464 -14.99 -2.09 4.65
C ARG A 464 -15.94 -1.23 3.83
N LEU A 465 -17.25 -1.54 3.88
CA LEU A 465 -18.24 -0.97 2.97
C LEU A 465 -19.31 -0.13 3.69
N LYS A 466 -19.18 0.09 5.01
CA LYS A 466 -20.19 0.81 5.79
C LYS A 466 -19.59 1.52 6.99
N SER A 467 -19.99 2.77 7.21
CA SER A 467 -19.71 3.49 8.46
C SER A 467 -20.47 2.86 9.64
N VAL A 468 -19.99 3.14 10.85
CA VAL A 468 -20.65 2.72 12.09
C VAL A 468 -21.11 3.95 12.85
N ASP A 469 -22.43 4.09 12.98
CA ASP A 469 -23.06 5.18 13.72
C ASP A 469 -23.50 4.70 15.11
N ASN A 470 -23.38 5.56 16.12
CA ASN A 470 -23.85 5.35 17.49
C ASN A 470 -23.38 4.01 18.08
N PHE A 471 -22.10 3.69 17.91
CA PHE A 471 -21.50 2.50 18.50
C PHE A 471 -21.49 2.64 20.02
N ARG A 472 -21.99 1.62 20.72
CA ARG A 472 -21.98 1.55 22.19
C ARG A 472 -21.44 0.21 22.65
N PHE A 473 -20.44 0.25 23.51
CA PHE A 473 -19.81 -0.89 24.13
C PHE A 473 -19.95 -0.81 25.64
N GLU A 474 -20.42 -1.90 26.26
CA GLU A 474 -20.55 -2.01 27.72
C GLU A 474 -19.88 -3.27 28.22
N LYS A 475 -19.07 -3.14 29.28
CA LYS A 475 -18.42 -4.27 29.93
C LYS A 475 -18.41 -4.11 31.44
N GLY A 476 -18.86 -5.15 32.15
CA GLY A 476 -18.73 -5.22 33.62
C GLY A 476 -17.27 -5.53 34.00
N VAL A 477 -16.55 -4.51 34.46
CA VAL A 477 -15.16 -4.59 34.92
C VAL A 477 -14.94 -3.57 36.04
N ASN A 478 -14.13 -3.93 37.03
CA ASN A 478 -13.71 -3.00 38.08
C ASN A 478 -12.60 -2.10 37.54
N ALA A 479 -12.97 -0.94 37.02
CA ALA A 479 -12.06 -0.01 36.37
C ALA A 479 -11.72 1.16 37.31
N ILE A 480 -10.42 1.51 37.38
CA ILE A 480 -9.93 2.71 38.05
C ILE A 480 -9.93 3.90 37.08
N GLU A 481 -9.57 3.65 35.83
CA GLU A 481 -9.43 4.68 34.79
C GLU A 481 -9.82 4.15 33.41
N VAL A 482 -10.38 5.01 32.58
CA VAL A 482 -10.71 4.71 31.18
C VAL A 482 -10.28 5.85 30.26
N ARG A 483 -9.75 5.50 29.09
CA ARG A 483 -9.37 6.44 28.02
C ARG A 483 -9.79 5.88 26.68
N ALA A 484 -10.28 6.72 25.78
CA ALA A 484 -10.61 6.35 24.41
C ALA A 484 -9.94 7.28 23.40
N THR A 485 -9.57 6.76 22.23
CA THR A 485 -9.04 7.57 21.12
C THR A 485 -10.13 8.32 20.37
N LYS A 486 -11.38 7.86 20.46
CA LYS A 486 -12.57 8.46 19.82
C LYS A 486 -13.81 8.15 20.65
N GLY A 487 -14.77 9.09 20.67
CA GLY A 487 -16.01 8.95 21.45
C GLY A 487 -15.83 9.22 22.95
N ARG A 488 -16.88 8.96 23.72
CA ARG A 488 -16.95 9.21 25.16
C ARG A 488 -16.90 7.89 25.92
N ALA A 489 -16.04 7.79 26.93
CA ALA A 489 -15.95 6.62 27.79
C ALA A 489 -16.13 7.01 29.25
N GLU A 490 -16.96 6.26 29.98
CA GLU A 490 -17.34 6.54 31.37
C GLU A 490 -17.32 5.26 32.21
N ILE A 491 -17.00 5.41 33.50
CA ILE A 491 -17.04 4.34 34.50
C ILE A 491 -18.26 4.59 35.40
N GLY A 492 -19.13 3.61 35.55
CA GLY A 492 -20.30 3.70 36.42
C GLY A 492 -20.81 2.33 36.84
N ASP A 493 -21.32 2.18 38.06
CA ASP A 493 -21.96 0.95 38.57
C ASP A 493 -21.18 -0.36 38.30
N GLY A 494 -19.84 -0.35 38.46
CA GLY A 494 -19.00 -1.53 38.25
C GLY A 494 -18.85 -1.96 36.78
N LYS A 495 -19.12 -1.04 35.84
CA LYS A 495 -18.98 -1.25 34.39
C LYS A 495 -18.34 -0.05 33.70
N VAL A 496 -17.75 -0.33 32.53
CA VAL A 496 -17.26 0.67 31.58
C VAL A 496 -18.26 0.77 30.43
N VAL A 497 -18.63 2.00 30.08
CA VAL A 497 -19.48 2.33 28.94
C VAL A 497 -18.67 3.18 27.97
N TRP A 498 -18.63 2.80 26.69
CA TRP A 498 -17.93 3.54 25.63
C TRP A 498 -18.87 3.77 24.45
N GLU A 499 -19.04 5.04 24.07
CA GLU A 499 -19.94 5.48 23.01
C GLU A 499 -19.19 6.26 21.94
N ILE A 500 -19.37 5.90 20.66
CA ILE A 500 -18.77 6.58 19.50
C ILE A 500 -19.90 7.00 18.55
N GLU A 501 -19.98 8.29 18.24
CA GLU A 501 -21.02 8.84 17.37
C GLU A 501 -20.90 8.34 15.93
N HIS A 502 -19.69 8.32 15.37
CA HIS A 502 -19.43 7.93 13.98
C HIS A 502 -18.02 7.37 13.76
N LEU A 503 -17.92 6.28 13.00
CA LEU A 503 -16.68 5.73 12.44
C LEU A 503 -16.82 5.56 10.92
N GLU A 504 -15.85 6.09 10.18
CA GLU A 504 -15.74 5.93 8.72
C GLU A 504 -15.36 4.48 8.36
N PRO A 505 -15.66 4.01 7.13
CA PRO A 505 -15.28 2.67 6.67
C PRO A 505 -13.77 2.40 6.87
N GLU A 506 -13.45 1.21 7.37
CA GLU A 506 -12.09 0.78 7.78
C GLU A 506 -11.40 1.60 8.90
N GLU A 507 -12.03 2.63 9.45
CA GLU A 507 -11.51 3.41 10.57
C GLU A 507 -11.47 2.59 11.86
N GLU A 508 -10.46 2.85 12.70
CA GLU A 508 -10.22 2.12 13.96
C GLU A 508 -10.25 3.08 15.15
N ALA A 509 -10.87 2.64 16.24
CA ALA A 509 -10.86 3.33 17.51
C ALA A 509 -10.49 2.39 18.66
N TYR A 510 -9.89 2.95 19.70
CA TYR A 510 -9.29 2.21 20.81
C TYR A 510 -9.83 2.73 22.13
N LEU A 511 -10.15 1.80 23.03
CA LEU A 511 -10.47 2.01 24.42
C LEU A 511 -9.40 1.31 25.25
N GLN A 512 -8.86 2.03 26.24
CA GLN A 512 -7.94 1.51 27.23
C GLN A 512 -8.57 1.70 28.61
N VAL A 513 -8.65 0.61 29.37
CA VAL A 513 -9.18 0.55 30.72
C VAL A 513 -8.06 0.07 31.65
N ILE A 514 -7.91 0.71 32.80
CA ILE A 514 -7.02 0.26 33.88
C ILE A 514 -7.88 -0.43 34.93
N LEU A 515 -7.63 -1.72 35.15
CA LEU A 515 -8.33 -2.57 36.11
C LEU A 515 -7.80 -2.35 37.52
N GLY A 516 -8.68 -2.47 38.52
CA GLY A 516 -8.39 -2.21 39.95
C GLY A 516 -8.85 -3.28 40.92
#